data_AF-A0AAD6S1C4-F1
#
_entry.id   AF-A0AAD6S1C4-F1
#
_cell.length_a   1.000
_cell.length_b   1.000
_cell.length_c   1.000
_cell.angle_alpha   90.00
_cell.angle_beta   90.00
_cell.angle_gamma   90.00
#
_symmetry.space_group_name_H-M   'P 1'
#
loop_
_entity.id
_entity.type
_entity.pdbx_description
1 polymer ?
#
loop_
_entity_poly.entity_id
_entity_poly.type
_entity_poly.pdbx_seq_one_letter_code
_entity_poly.pdbx_strand_id
1 'polypeptide(L)' 'MDTKAPAKLQEPVHDKKYFFKDGDCMLLVDGTLFKLHKVFLSRDPESMFRDIFSLPQTSLTSEPDLSP' A
#
# COMPACT_ATOMS: atom_id res chain seq x y z
N MET A 1 13.51 3.47 -25.44
CA MET A 1 14.75 3.33 -24.64
C MET A 1 14.49 4.04 -23.34
N ASP A 2 13.99 3.35 -22.31
CA ASP A 2 13.90 3.88 -20.93
C ASP A 2 13.88 2.69 -19.96
N THR A 3 15.01 1.99 -19.83
CA THR A 3 15.17 0.97 -18.80
C THR A 3 15.55 1.70 -17.51
N LYS A 4 14.56 2.06 -16.67
CA LYS A 4 14.81 2.56 -15.30
C LYS A 4 15.58 1.45 -14.58
N ALA A 5 16.87 1.70 -14.30
CA ALA A 5 17.74 0.81 -13.53
C ALA A 5 17.04 0.34 -12.25
N PRO A 6 17.28 -0.89 -11.77
CA PRO A 6 16.59 -1.40 -10.58
C PRO A 6 16.85 -0.42 -9.43
N ALA A 7 15.78 0.20 -8.94
CA ALA A 7 15.87 1.14 -7.85
C ALA A 7 16.52 0.41 -6.68
N LYS A 8 17.70 0.90 -6.29
CA LYS A 8 18.45 0.50 -5.09
C LYS A 8 17.42 0.29 -3.96
N LEU A 9 17.49 -0.84 -3.25
CA LEU A 9 16.67 -1.22 -2.08
C LEU A 9 16.82 -0.18 -0.96
N GLN A 10 16.33 1.03 -1.18
CA GLN A 10 16.29 2.08 -0.18
C GLN A 10 15.08 1.79 0.67
N GLU A 11 15.28 1.78 1.98
CA GLU A 11 14.19 1.64 2.94
C GLU A 11 13.15 2.74 2.67
N PRO A 12 11.85 2.39 2.62
CA PRO A 12 10.81 3.36 2.43
C PRO A 12 10.89 4.47 3.47
N VAL A 13 10.85 5.73 3.03
CA VAL A 13 10.88 6.89 3.93
C VAL A 13 9.44 7.29 4.28
N HIS A 14 9.14 7.49 5.55
CA HIS A 14 7.82 7.95 5.97
C HIS A 14 7.59 9.40 5.56
N ASP A 15 6.45 9.67 4.93
CA ASP A 15 6.06 11.05 4.64
C ASP A 15 5.85 11.84 5.95
N LYS A 16 6.36 13.07 6.01
CA LYS A 16 6.33 13.88 7.24
C LYS A 16 4.92 14.37 7.61
N LYS A 17 4.01 14.44 6.64
CA LYS A 17 2.69 15.04 6.78
C LYS A 17 1.57 14.00 6.76
N TYR A 18 1.76 12.94 5.99
CA TYR A 18 0.75 11.95 5.64
C TYR A 18 1.11 10.54 6.13
N PHE A 19 1.83 10.47 7.25
CA PHE A 19 2.13 9.22 7.97
C PHE A 19 1.47 9.25 9.36
N PHE A 20 0.20 8.86 9.42
CA PHE A 20 -0.59 8.87 10.64
C PHE A 20 -0.39 7.58 11.43
N LYS A 21 -0.08 7.69 12.74
CA LYS A 21 0.16 6.51 13.60
C LYS A 21 -1.04 5.57 13.65
N ASP A 22 -2.24 6.13 13.58
CA ASP A 22 -3.56 5.49 13.67
C ASP A 22 -4.16 5.12 12.30
N GLY A 23 -3.49 5.39 11.18
CA GLY A 23 -4.00 5.02 9.85
C GLY A 23 -4.15 3.51 9.65
N ASP A 24 -5.10 3.10 8.82
CA ASP A 24 -5.47 1.72 8.50
C ASP A 24 -5.14 1.33 7.03
N CYS A 25 -4.54 2.25 6.27
CA CYS A 25 -4.07 2.05 4.91
C CYS A 25 -2.63 2.53 4.76
N MET A 26 -1.75 1.69 4.19
CA MET A 26 -0.39 2.07 3.82
C MET A 26 -0.21 2.05 2.31
N LEU A 27 0.40 3.10 1.76
CA LEU A 27 0.71 3.24 0.34
C LEU A 27 2.20 3.53 0.18
N LEU A 28 2.89 2.79 -0.69
CA LEU A 28 4.28 3.05 -1.05
C LEU A 28 4.32 3.65 -2.46
N VAL A 29 4.75 4.90 -2.57
CA VAL A 29 4.85 5.63 -3.85
C VAL A 29 6.26 6.16 -4.01
N ASP A 30 6.97 5.64 -5.02
CA ASP A 30 8.35 6.03 -5.36
C ASP A 30 9.29 6.10 -4.15
N GLY A 31 9.22 5.09 -3.27
CA GLY A 31 10.05 5.00 -2.06
C GLY A 31 9.57 5.82 -0.86
N THR A 32 8.44 6.53 -0.98
CA THR A 32 7.81 7.25 0.14
C THR A 32 6.60 6.47 0.65
N LEU A 33 6.56 6.23 1.96
CA LEU A 33 5.50 5.51 2.64
C LEU A 33 4.50 6.50 3.24
N PHE A 34 3.24 6.30 2.89
CA PHE A 34 2.10 7.04 3.40
C PHE A 34 1.27 6.11 4.28
N LYS A 35 0.77 6.62 5.41
CA LYS A 35 -0.13 5.90 6.30
C LYS A 35 -1.36 6.76 6.55
N LEU A 36 -2.49 6.34 6.01
CA LEU A 36 -3.73 7.11 5.88
C LEU A 36 -4.93 6.32 6.43
N HIS A 37 -6.06 6.99 6.62
CA HIS A 37 -7.34 6.33 6.91
C HIS A 37 -8.11 6.05 5.62
N LYS A 38 -8.54 4.81 5.40
CA LYS A 38 -9.31 4.34 4.22
C LYS A 38 -10.56 5.17 3.97
N VAL A 39 -11.20 5.62 5.05
CA VAL A 39 -12.40 6.47 5.01
C VAL A 39 -12.14 7.76 4.24
N PHE A 40 -10.96 8.38 4.39
CA PHE A 40 -10.62 9.60 3.64
C PHE A 40 -10.37 9.31 2.16
N LEU A 41 -9.72 8.19 1.84
CA LEU A 41 -9.45 7.79 0.46
C LEU A 41 -10.72 7.36 -0.29
N SER A 42 -11.71 6.84 0.43
CA SER A 42 -12.98 6.32 -0.14
C SER A 42 -14.17 7.25 0.06
N ARG A 43 -13.94 8.46 0.61
CA ARG A 43 -15.00 9.41 0.91
C ARG A 43 -15.73 9.87 -0.34
N ASP A 44 -14.99 10.02 -1.44
CA ASP A 44 -15.54 10.38 -2.74
C ASP A 44 -16.09 9.11 -3.43
N PRO A 45 -17.38 9.09 -3.81
CA PRO A 45 -18.00 7.96 -4.50
C PRO A 45 -17.29 7.54 -5.78
N GLU A 46 -16.65 8.48 -6.49
CA GLU A 46 -15.95 8.25 -7.76
C GLU A 46 -14.46 7.90 -7.57
N SER A 47 -13.99 7.79 -6.32
CA SER A 47 -12.60 7.42 -6.02
C SER A 47 -12.38 5.92 -6.25
N MET A 48 -11.37 5.58 -7.04
CA MET A 48 -10.93 4.19 -7.27
C MET A 48 -10.59 3.43 -5.98
N PHE A 49 -10.21 4.14 -4.90
CA PHE A 49 -9.87 3.51 -3.62
C PHE A 49 -11.08 2.83 -2.98
N ARG A 50 -12.29 3.35 -3.22
CA ARG A 50 -13.52 2.74 -2.73
C ARG A 50 -13.71 1.34 -3.30
N ASP A 51 -13.52 1.20 -4.61
CA ASP A 51 -13.62 -0.09 -5.29
C ASP A 51 -12.52 -1.03 -4.80
N ILE A 52 -11.26 -0.58 -4.78
CA ILE A 52 -10.11 -1.39 -4.35
C ILE A 52 -10.31 -1.96 -2.95
N PHE A 53 -10.84 -1.19 -2.01
CA PHE A 53 -11.08 -1.66 -0.64
C PHE A 53 -12.33 -2.54 -0.51
N SER A 54 -13.24 -2.52 -1.48
CA SER A 54 -14.41 -3.40 -1.52
C SER A 54 -14.09 -4.79 -2.10
N LEU A 55 -13.01 -4.90 -2.88
CA LEU A 55 -12.63 -6.16 -3.50
C LEU A 55 -12.17 -7.17 -2.44
N PRO A 56 -12.58 -8.45 -2.57
CA PRO A 56 -12.07 -9.49 -1.70
C PRO A 56 -10.55 -9.62 -1.87
N GLN A 57 -9.79 -9.38 -0.80
CA GLN A 57 -8.36 -9.63 -0.82
C GLN A 57 -8.15 -11.14 -0.81
N THR A 58 -7.72 -11.71 -1.94
CA THR A 58 -7.17 -13.07 -1.95
C THR A 58 -5.93 -13.05 -1.09
N SER A 59 -6.04 -13.60 0.12
CA SER A 59 -4.88 -13.95 0.93
C SER A 59 -4.05 -14.94 0.13
N LEU A 60 -3.00 -14.46 -0.52
CA LEU A 60 -1.89 -15.32 -0.93
C LEU A 60 -1.17 -15.71 0.36
N THR A 61 -1.81 -16.58 1.13
CA THR A 61 -1.16 -17.27 2.22
C THR A 61 -0.15 -18.20 1.57
N SER A 62 1.09 -17.75 1.44
CA SER A 62 2.23 -18.63 1.22
C SER A 62 2.41 -19.46 2.49
N GLU A 63 1.49 -20.40 2.75
CA GLU A 63 1.72 -21.46 3.72
C GLU A 63 2.97 -22.22 3.24
N PRO A 64 4.07 -22.26 4.00
CA PRO A 64 5.10 -23.24 3.72
C PRO A 64 4.45 -24.61 3.97
N ASP A 65 4.25 -25.38 2.90
CA ASP A 65 3.87 -26.79 2.93
C ASP A 65 4.94 -27.57 3.72
N LEU A 66 4.81 -27.57 5.04
CA LEU A 66 5.49 -28.46 5.96
C LEU A 66 4.47 -29.52 6.37
N SER A 67 4.12 -30.35 5.40
CA SER A 67 3.49 -31.65 5.65
C SER A 67 4.55 -32.58 6.26
N PRO A 68 4.33 -33.17 7.45
CA PRO A 68 5.22 -34.16 8.06
C PRO A 68 5.19 -35.52 7.35
#